data_AF-A0A6N9IZS8-F1
#
_entry.id   AF-A0A6N9IZS8-F1
#
_cell.length_a   1.000
_cell.length_b   1.000
_cell.length_c   1.000
_cell.angle_alpha   90.00
_cell.angle_beta   90.00
_cell.angle_gamma   90.00
#
_symmetry.space_group_name_H-M   'P 1'
#
loop_
_entity.id
_entity.type
_entity.pdbx_description
1 polymer ?
#
loop_
_entity_poly.entity_id
_entity_poly.type
_entity_poly.pdbx_seq_one_letter_code
_entity_poly.pdbx_strand_id
1 'polypeptide(L)'
;MRKELLIAVINFLLVSPPQLKAEEQVGLGELNRLLNLHLPKKNQGEVVGPSKKIKFGNEEIVFTVPGFNTYGCGDCHESGKLLDKSIKRMEQSLNREMESFPNLPPPILKQFIIQSWSDEWLRPGQFAHTTFDTIRISPAAVLVDSLVYGNATHLHESFHLTQPFLGVANELEAYGLNIRSDPRFLILNFPYFSDTVTEFFVPDFREILDRFFSRQLKEKSSVIGEDMIVPKEAQWFLMPFDEESLMKLNIAIKKLEPVLREVSRLNRKYPLEAAYLGEQDRVVSLLLDIAAVKILPLPPLDIDSTLLKKAFYILDEQFNKLDNTRLGYRIDRKHEALMTLTYQLRLKDPATRLGIYFRFLKNRYIGDDGEIKLVIPDEEDFKKYVAEKRREIKKMADSPKLTSIEKAGALKMLESISSVGSRN
;
A
#
# COMPACT_ATOMS: atom_id res chain seq x y z
N MET A 1 -17.38 -73.23 6.52
CA MET A 1 -16.09 -72.54 6.30
C MET A 1 -16.35 -71.09 5.97
N ARG A 2 -15.90 -70.22 6.88
CA ARG A 2 -15.74 -68.75 6.84
C ARG A 2 -15.93 -68.04 5.51
N LYS A 3 -16.75 -66.98 5.53
CA LYS A 3 -16.37 -65.61 5.14
C LYS A 3 -17.32 -64.59 5.79
N GLU A 4 -17.25 -64.52 7.11
CA GLU A 4 -17.47 -63.27 7.83
C GLU A 4 -16.36 -62.30 7.41
N LEU A 5 -16.60 -61.49 6.37
CA LEU A 5 -15.82 -60.26 6.11
C LEU A 5 -16.43 -59.43 4.97
N LEU A 6 -17.72 -59.12 4.99
CA LEU A 6 -18.28 -58.17 4.01
C LEU A 6 -19.41 -57.28 4.57
N ILE A 7 -19.39 -57.06 5.88
CA ILE A 7 -20.26 -56.09 6.57
C ILE A 7 -19.36 -55.21 7.45
N ALA A 8 -18.42 -54.50 6.82
CA ALA A 8 -17.56 -53.52 7.49
C ALA A 8 -17.00 -52.41 6.57
N VAL A 9 -17.46 -52.27 5.32
CA VAL A 9 -16.87 -51.29 4.37
C VAL A 9 -17.91 -50.37 3.71
N ILE A 10 -19.23 -50.53 3.97
CA ILE A 10 -20.27 -49.68 3.36
C ILE A 10 -20.88 -48.68 4.38
N ASN A 11 -20.14 -48.29 5.43
CA ASN A 11 -20.62 -47.28 6.39
C ASN A 11 -19.54 -46.26 6.83
N PHE A 12 -18.47 -46.05 6.04
CA PHE A 12 -17.39 -45.13 6.41
C PHE A 12 -17.13 -43.98 5.43
N LEU A 13 -18.03 -43.66 4.50
CA LEU A 13 -17.79 -42.62 3.47
C LEU A 13 -18.99 -41.69 3.23
N LEU A 14 -19.65 -41.20 4.30
CA LEU A 14 -20.59 -40.08 4.22
C LEU A 14 -20.40 -39.07 5.37
N VAL A 15 -19.14 -38.74 5.65
CA VAL A 15 -18.82 -37.46 6.30
C VAL A 15 -18.08 -36.63 5.26
N SER A 16 -18.85 -35.98 4.39
CA SER A 16 -18.32 -34.84 3.66
C SER A 16 -17.79 -33.86 4.71
N PRO A 17 -16.54 -33.38 4.62
CA PRO A 17 -16.14 -32.24 5.43
C PRO A 17 -17.16 -31.12 5.18
N PRO A 18 -17.48 -30.27 6.17
CA PRO A 18 -18.28 -29.11 5.89
C PRO A 18 -17.60 -28.40 4.73
N GLN A 19 -18.27 -28.38 3.57
CA GLN A 19 -17.91 -27.49 2.50
C GLN A 19 -17.97 -26.12 3.15
N LEU A 20 -16.81 -25.57 3.52
CA LEU A 20 -16.64 -24.14 3.65
C LEU A 20 -17.17 -23.61 2.33
N LYS A 21 -18.44 -23.21 2.32
CA LYS A 21 -19.01 -22.46 1.21
C LYS A 21 -18.03 -21.30 1.06
N ALA A 22 -17.29 -21.29 -0.04
CA ALA A 22 -16.58 -20.09 -0.44
C ALA A 22 -17.62 -18.97 -0.36
N GLU A 23 -17.31 -17.91 0.38
CA GLU A 23 -18.19 -16.75 0.43
C GLU A 23 -18.55 -16.37 -1.00
N GLU A 24 -19.85 -16.17 -1.25
CA GLU A 24 -20.36 -15.82 -2.57
C GLU A 24 -19.63 -14.55 -3.02
N GLN A 25 -18.86 -14.63 -4.11
CA GLN A 25 -18.11 -13.48 -4.59
C GLN A 25 -19.08 -12.39 -5.01
N VAL A 26 -18.93 -11.19 -4.43
CA VAL A 26 -19.78 -10.04 -4.72
C VAL A 26 -19.67 -9.69 -6.21
N GLY A 27 -20.77 -9.86 -6.94
CA GLY A 27 -20.83 -9.52 -8.36
C GLY A 27 -20.94 -8.01 -8.60
N LEU A 28 -20.61 -7.54 -9.81
CA LEU A 28 -20.68 -6.10 -10.16
C LEU A 28 -22.05 -5.45 -9.88
N GLY A 29 -23.15 -6.18 -10.08
CA GLY A 29 -24.50 -5.67 -9.82
C GLY A 29 -24.81 -5.50 -8.33
N GLU A 30 -24.37 -6.44 -7.50
CA GLU A 30 -24.47 -6.33 -6.04
C GLU A 30 -23.58 -5.20 -5.52
N LEU A 31 -22.37 -5.06 -6.06
CA LEU A 31 -21.48 -3.97 -5.75
C LEU A 31 -22.12 -2.61 -6.09
N ASN A 32 -22.68 -2.47 -7.29
CA ASN A 32 -23.35 -1.23 -7.71
C ASN A 32 -24.53 -0.88 -6.79
N ARG A 33 -25.34 -1.87 -6.42
CA ARG A 33 -26.44 -1.70 -5.47
C ARG A 33 -25.92 -1.22 -4.11
N LEU A 34 -24.84 -1.80 -3.60
CA LEU A 34 -24.21 -1.37 -2.35
C LEU A 34 -23.75 0.08 -2.43
N LEU A 35 -23.16 0.50 -3.55
CA LEU A 35 -22.74 1.90 -3.75
C LEU A 35 -23.92 2.87 -3.78
N ASN A 36 -25.00 2.54 -4.49
CA ASN A 36 -26.19 3.38 -4.61
C ASN A 36 -26.94 3.54 -3.27
N LEU A 37 -27.00 2.48 -2.45
CA LEU A 37 -27.68 2.50 -1.15
C LEU A 37 -26.92 3.29 -0.08
N HIS A 38 -25.60 3.49 -0.23
CA HIS A 38 -24.75 4.07 0.83
C HIS A 38 -24.23 5.47 0.50
N LEU A 39 -24.85 6.18 -0.45
CA LEU A 39 -24.53 7.59 -0.73
C LEU A 39 -24.83 8.45 0.51
N PRO A 40 -23.83 9.09 1.16
CA PRO A 40 -24.04 9.91 2.33
C PRO A 40 -24.92 11.12 1.99
N LYS A 41 -25.80 11.46 2.93
CA LYS A 41 -26.50 12.76 2.90
C LYS A 41 -25.45 13.89 3.00
N LYS A 42 -25.64 14.99 2.26
CA LYS A 42 -24.75 16.17 2.37
C LYS A 42 -24.73 16.67 3.81
N ASN A 43 -23.54 17.05 4.29
CA ASN A 43 -23.30 17.43 5.69
C ASN A 43 -24.25 18.57 6.15
N GLN A 44 -24.94 18.39 7.27
CA GLN A 44 -25.95 19.32 7.81
C GLN A 44 -25.73 19.75 9.27
N GLY A 45 -24.63 19.34 9.95
CA GLY A 45 -24.44 19.71 11.35
C GLY A 45 -23.24 19.08 12.05
N GLU A 46 -23.26 19.07 13.39
CA GLU A 46 -22.21 18.48 14.22
C GLU A 46 -22.05 16.97 13.95
N VAL A 47 -20.79 16.53 13.87
CA VAL A 47 -20.40 15.16 13.54
C VAL A 47 -20.24 14.35 14.83
N VAL A 48 -21.33 14.18 15.58
CA VAL A 48 -21.37 13.32 16.78
C VAL A 48 -21.82 11.91 16.37
N GLY A 49 -21.31 10.88 17.04
CA GLY A 49 -21.56 9.49 16.68
C GLY A 49 -21.50 8.51 17.84
N PRO A 50 -22.02 7.29 17.67
CA PRO A 50 -21.92 6.23 18.66
C PRO A 50 -20.46 5.86 18.90
N SER A 51 -20.13 5.56 20.15
CA SER A 51 -18.78 5.20 20.57
C SER A 51 -18.78 4.00 21.50
N LYS A 52 -17.76 3.15 21.40
CA LYS A 52 -17.52 2.02 22.29
C LYS A 52 -16.07 2.03 22.77
N LYS A 53 -15.89 1.89 24.08
CA LYS A 53 -14.58 1.76 24.71
C LYS A 53 -14.20 0.30 24.85
N ILE A 54 -12.97 -0.05 24.52
CA ILE A 54 -12.41 -1.38 24.74
C ILE A 54 -10.98 -1.29 25.25
N LYS A 55 -10.49 -2.38 25.83
CA LYS A 55 -9.07 -2.52 26.20
C LYS A 55 -8.36 -3.36 25.16
N PHE A 56 -7.28 -2.80 24.62
CA PHE A 56 -6.31 -3.54 23.80
C PHE A 56 -4.99 -3.56 24.56
N GLY A 57 -4.61 -4.73 25.08
CA GLY A 57 -3.50 -4.84 26.02
C GLY A 57 -3.72 -3.93 27.25
N ASN A 58 -2.80 -2.99 27.47
CA ASN A 58 -2.85 -2.05 28.60
C ASN A 58 -3.47 -0.68 28.23
N GLU A 59 -3.83 -0.44 26.97
CA GLU A 59 -4.38 0.84 26.52
C GLU A 59 -5.92 0.77 26.39
N GLU A 60 -6.61 1.84 26.80
CA GLU A 60 -8.03 2.02 26.54
C GLU A 60 -8.21 2.75 25.20
N ILE A 61 -9.04 2.17 24.34
CA ILE A 61 -9.26 2.61 22.97
C ILE A 61 -10.74 2.91 22.77
N VAL A 62 -11.02 4.02 22.09
CA VAL A 62 -12.39 4.44 21.79
C VAL A 62 -12.68 4.29 20.30
N PHE A 63 -13.54 3.33 19.94
CA PHE A 63 -14.08 3.20 18.59
C PHE A 63 -15.28 4.13 18.46
N THR A 64 -15.33 4.95 17.41
CA THR A 64 -16.42 5.92 17.18
C THR A 64 -16.86 5.88 15.71
N VAL A 65 -18.14 6.12 15.45
CA VAL A 65 -18.67 6.34 14.08
C VAL A 65 -19.21 7.76 13.97
N PRO A 66 -18.36 8.79 13.83
CA PRO A 66 -18.80 10.18 13.80
C PRO A 66 -19.84 10.44 12.70
N GLY A 67 -20.92 11.13 13.04
CA GLY A 67 -21.98 11.47 12.09
C GLY A 67 -22.87 10.30 11.67
N PHE A 68 -22.84 9.15 12.37
CA PHE A 68 -23.62 7.96 12.04
C PHE A 68 -25.08 8.26 11.65
N ASN A 69 -25.78 9.10 12.43
CA ASN A 69 -27.16 9.50 12.10
C ASN A 69 -27.19 10.63 11.06
N THR A 70 -26.29 11.61 11.17
CA THR A 70 -26.18 12.77 10.27
C THR A 70 -26.02 12.34 8.80
N TYR A 71 -25.29 11.26 8.54
CA TYR A 71 -25.07 10.71 7.20
C TYR A 71 -26.08 9.63 6.79
N GLY A 72 -27.06 9.32 7.64
CA GLY A 72 -28.11 8.33 7.36
C GLY A 72 -27.69 6.87 7.56
N CYS A 73 -26.54 6.58 8.18
CA CYS A 73 -26.11 5.20 8.44
C CYS A 73 -27.05 4.46 9.41
N GLY A 74 -27.65 5.19 10.35
CA GLY A 74 -28.69 4.67 11.26
C GLY A 74 -29.98 4.22 10.56
N ASP A 75 -30.20 4.62 9.30
CA ASP A 75 -31.37 4.22 8.52
C ASP A 75 -31.28 2.74 8.07
N CYS A 76 -30.07 2.16 8.05
CA CYS A 76 -29.81 0.80 7.54
C CYS A 76 -29.01 -0.09 8.50
N HIS A 77 -28.33 0.48 9.49
CA HIS A 77 -27.42 -0.26 10.36
C HIS A 77 -27.69 -0.03 11.84
N GLU A 78 -27.34 -1.03 12.64
CA GLU A 78 -27.31 -0.91 14.09
C GLU A 78 -25.90 -0.53 14.54
N SER A 79 -25.77 0.61 15.24
CA SER A 79 -24.47 1.18 15.63
C SER A 79 -23.60 0.23 16.45
N GLY A 80 -24.19 -0.48 17.42
CA GLY A 80 -23.47 -1.45 18.25
C GLY A 80 -22.85 -2.58 17.45
N LYS A 81 -23.61 -3.17 16.51
CA LYS A 81 -23.13 -4.23 15.62
C LYS A 81 -22.01 -3.77 14.69
N LEU A 82 -22.09 -2.54 14.18
CA LEU A 82 -21.02 -1.98 13.37
C LEU A 82 -19.74 -1.79 14.18
N LEU A 83 -19.85 -1.16 15.36
CA LEU A 83 -18.72 -0.99 16.27
C LEU A 83 -18.06 -2.33 16.62
N ASP A 84 -18.85 -3.36 16.92
CA ASP A 84 -18.34 -4.71 17.23
C ASP A 84 -17.61 -5.36 16.05
N LYS A 85 -18.13 -5.20 14.83
CA LYS A 85 -17.47 -5.70 13.62
C LYS A 85 -16.13 -5.02 13.39
N SER A 86 -16.08 -3.70 13.51
CA SER A 86 -14.84 -2.94 13.28
C SER A 86 -13.79 -3.22 14.34
N ILE A 87 -14.19 -3.39 15.61
CA ILE A 87 -13.32 -3.86 16.70
C ILE A 87 -12.70 -5.21 16.34
N LYS A 88 -13.53 -6.21 16.00
CA LYS A 88 -13.06 -7.56 15.68
C LYS A 88 -12.09 -7.58 14.49
N ARG A 89 -12.35 -6.76 13.47
CA ARG A 89 -11.45 -6.64 12.31
C ARG A 89 -10.11 -6.03 12.68
N MET A 90 -10.12 -4.96 13.48
CA MET A 90 -8.89 -4.36 13.98
C MET A 90 -8.10 -5.40 14.78
N GLU A 91 -8.73 -6.14 15.71
CA GLU A 91 -8.07 -7.24 16.43
C GLU A 91 -7.40 -8.24 15.48
N GLN A 92 -8.09 -8.65 14.42
CA GLN A 92 -7.55 -9.58 13.42
C GLN A 92 -6.35 -9.00 12.65
N SER A 93 -6.45 -7.73 12.21
CA SER A 93 -5.35 -7.06 11.50
C SER A 93 -4.12 -6.92 12.39
N LEU A 94 -4.30 -6.48 13.64
CA LEU A 94 -3.20 -6.33 14.59
C LEU A 94 -2.51 -7.66 14.90
N ASN A 95 -3.29 -8.72 15.12
CA ASN A 95 -2.72 -10.05 15.36
C ASN A 95 -1.87 -10.49 14.16
N ARG A 96 -2.37 -10.27 12.93
CA ARG A 96 -1.64 -10.60 11.70
C ARG A 96 -0.38 -9.76 11.51
N GLU A 97 -0.40 -8.48 11.87
CA GLU A 97 0.79 -7.62 11.87
C GLU A 97 1.84 -8.12 12.86
N MET A 98 1.44 -8.44 14.08
CA MET A 98 2.33 -8.98 15.11
C MET A 98 2.95 -10.31 14.69
N GLU A 99 2.20 -11.19 14.03
CA GLU A 99 2.74 -12.42 13.45
C GLU A 99 3.75 -12.15 12.33
N SER A 100 3.46 -11.19 11.47
CA SER A 100 4.31 -10.84 10.31
C SER A 100 5.57 -10.08 10.72
N PHE A 101 5.48 -9.28 11.79
CA PHE A 101 6.53 -8.40 12.28
C PHE A 101 6.53 -8.37 13.82
N PRO A 102 7.10 -9.40 14.48
CA PRO A 102 7.03 -9.56 15.93
C PRO A 102 7.75 -8.46 16.72
N ASN A 103 8.59 -7.67 16.07
CA ASN A 103 9.37 -6.60 16.69
C ASN A 103 8.77 -5.20 16.47
N LEU A 104 7.57 -5.09 15.88
CA LEU A 104 6.92 -3.79 15.75
C LEU A 104 6.53 -3.26 17.13
N PRO A 105 6.66 -1.94 17.35
CA PRO A 105 6.01 -1.32 18.49
C PRO A 105 4.49 -1.57 18.38
N PRO A 106 3.80 -1.78 19.51
CA PRO A 106 2.35 -1.93 19.48
C PRO A 106 1.73 -0.69 18.83
N PRO A 107 0.81 -0.86 17.86
CA PRO A 107 0.17 0.25 17.20
C PRO A 107 -0.63 1.06 18.21
N ILE A 108 -0.50 2.37 18.14
CA ILE A 108 -1.14 3.28 19.09
C ILE A 108 -2.51 3.61 18.55
N LEU A 109 -3.45 2.74 18.87
CA LEU A 109 -4.84 2.90 18.54
C LEU A 109 -5.49 3.72 19.65
N LYS A 110 -5.84 4.99 19.38
CA LYS A 110 -6.54 5.82 20.37
C LYS A 110 -7.97 6.14 19.94
N GLN A 111 -8.19 6.31 18.64
CA GLN A 111 -9.51 6.48 18.05
C GLN A 111 -9.59 5.75 16.73
N PHE A 112 -10.71 5.09 16.51
CA PHE A 112 -11.09 4.54 15.21
C PHE A 112 -12.29 5.34 14.70
N ILE A 113 -12.17 5.95 13.52
CA ILE A 113 -13.21 6.81 12.93
C ILE A 113 -13.66 6.21 11.61
N ILE A 114 -14.90 5.73 11.55
CA ILE A 114 -15.53 5.33 10.29
C ILE A 114 -16.14 6.57 9.66
N GLN A 115 -15.46 7.16 8.68
CA GLN A 115 -15.94 8.33 7.95
C GLN A 115 -16.57 7.92 6.62
N SER A 116 -17.81 8.34 6.37
CA SER A 116 -18.56 8.00 5.16
C SER A 116 -18.38 9.00 3.99
N TRP A 117 -17.66 10.12 4.17
CA TRP A 117 -17.48 11.17 3.13
C TRP A 117 -16.05 11.70 3.01
N SER A 118 -15.75 12.42 1.91
CA SER A 118 -14.43 13.03 1.66
C SER A 118 -14.52 14.49 2.03
N ASP A 119 -13.71 14.91 2.95
CA ASP A 119 -13.49 16.32 3.22
C ASP A 119 -11.99 16.54 3.49
N GLU A 120 -11.68 17.63 4.19
CA GLU A 120 -10.30 17.94 4.59
C GLU A 120 -9.62 16.86 5.43
N TRP A 121 -10.34 15.81 5.85
CA TRP A 121 -9.85 14.70 6.66
C TRP A 121 -9.36 13.52 5.83
N LEU A 122 -9.43 13.53 4.50
CA LEU A 122 -8.89 12.43 3.67
C LEU A 122 -7.92 12.93 2.59
N ARG A 123 -7.16 13.98 2.91
CA ARG A 123 -6.12 14.53 2.04
C ARG A 123 -4.82 13.71 2.16
N PRO A 124 -4.04 13.58 1.07
CA PRO A 124 -2.71 13.00 1.13
C PRO A 124 -1.86 13.64 2.23
N GLY A 125 -1.18 12.82 3.04
CA GLY A 125 -0.29 13.25 4.12
C GLY A 125 -0.92 13.38 5.51
N GLN A 126 -2.21 13.07 5.70
CA GLN A 126 -2.86 13.05 7.01
C GLN A 126 -2.51 11.82 7.85
N PHE A 127 -2.77 11.87 9.16
CA PHE A 127 -2.75 10.67 10.02
C PHE A 127 -3.56 9.58 9.34
N ALA A 128 -3.10 8.32 9.46
CA ALA A 128 -3.85 7.17 8.96
C ALA A 128 -5.28 7.25 9.52
N HIS A 129 -6.19 7.76 8.70
CA HIS A 129 -7.58 7.86 9.04
C HIS A 129 -8.18 6.57 8.59
N THR A 130 -8.64 5.84 9.58
CA THR A 130 -9.11 4.49 9.37
C THR A 130 -10.49 4.49 8.73
N THR A 131 -10.63 4.89 7.47
CA THR A 131 -11.86 4.61 6.69
C THR A 131 -11.90 3.13 6.35
N PHE A 132 -11.87 2.30 7.37
CA PHE A 132 -11.42 0.92 7.23
C PHE A 132 -12.52 -0.06 7.05
N ASP A 133 -13.79 0.25 7.30
CA ASP A 133 -14.81 -0.68 6.85
C ASP A 133 -14.71 -0.93 5.33
N THR A 134 -13.98 -0.07 4.59
CA THR A 134 -14.40 0.31 3.28
C THR A 134 -13.34 0.80 2.29
N ILE A 135 -13.25 0.16 1.11
CA ILE A 135 -12.53 0.71 -0.04
C ILE A 135 -13.35 1.89 -0.54
N ARG A 136 -12.73 3.05 -0.47
CA ARG A 136 -13.38 4.31 -0.79
C ARG A 136 -13.44 4.48 -2.31
N ILE A 137 -14.52 4.00 -2.89
CA ILE A 137 -14.77 4.03 -4.32
C ILE A 137 -15.07 5.45 -4.83
N SER A 138 -15.67 6.27 -3.97
CA SER A 138 -15.94 7.68 -4.27
C SER A 138 -16.05 8.48 -2.97
N PRO A 139 -16.11 9.82 -3.04
CA PRO A 139 -16.55 10.67 -1.94
C PRO A 139 -17.78 10.18 -1.19
N ALA A 140 -18.63 9.38 -1.85
CA ALA A 140 -19.95 8.97 -1.41
C ALA A 140 -20.13 7.45 -1.36
N ALA A 141 -19.08 6.63 -1.49
CA ALA A 141 -19.29 5.19 -1.57
C ALA A 141 -18.11 4.37 -1.07
N VAL A 142 -18.46 3.26 -0.44
CA VAL A 142 -17.74 2.67 0.68
C VAL A 142 -17.92 1.15 0.49
N LEU A 143 -16.86 0.43 0.05
CA LEU A 143 -16.89 -1.03 -0.22
C LEU A 143 -16.42 -1.89 0.94
N VAL A 144 -17.19 -2.85 1.40
CA VAL A 144 -16.76 -3.75 2.49
C VAL A 144 -15.43 -4.47 2.18
N ASP A 145 -14.35 -4.01 2.81
CA ASP A 145 -12.96 -4.46 2.53
C ASP A 145 -12.80 -5.97 2.72
N SER A 146 -13.53 -6.58 3.65
CA SER A 146 -13.48 -8.03 3.87
C SER A 146 -14.01 -8.84 2.68
N LEU A 147 -15.02 -8.33 1.96
CA LEU A 147 -15.67 -9.05 0.86
C LEU A 147 -14.87 -8.94 -0.45
N VAL A 148 -14.12 -7.87 -0.60
CA VAL A 148 -13.35 -7.61 -1.82
C VAL A 148 -11.87 -7.95 -1.59
N TYR A 149 -11.25 -7.43 -0.54
CA TYR A 149 -9.81 -7.49 -0.31
C TYR A 149 -9.40 -8.33 0.91
N GLY A 150 -10.33 -9.04 1.56
CA GLY A 150 -9.98 -9.93 2.67
C GLY A 150 -9.31 -9.22 3.86
N ASN A 151 -9.75 -7.99 4.15
CA ASN A 151 -9.17 -7.08 5.16
C ASN A 151 -7.75 -6.57 4.85
N ALA A 152 -7.26 -6.71 3.61
CA ALA A 152 -5.92 -6.26 3.27
C ALA A 152 -5.75 -4.73 3.34
N THR A 153 -6.82 -3.94 3.14
CA THR A 153 -6.75 -2.49 3.33
C THR A 153 -6.63 -2.15 4.81
N HIS A 154 -7.41 -2.82 5.68
CA HIS A 154 -7.26 -2.64 7.13
C HIS A 154 -5.82 -2.93 7.55
N LEU A 155 -5.26 -4.05 7.07
CA LEU A 155 -3.91 -4.48 7.39
C LEU A 155 -2.85 -3.48 6.89
N HIS A 156 -3.00 -2.95 5.68
CA HIS A 156 -2.11 -1.92 5.14
C HIS A 156 -2.06 -0.69 6.04
N GLU A 157 -3.23 -0.27 6.48
CA GLU A 157 -3.38 1.03 7.08
C GLU A 157 -3.23 1.02 8.60
N SER A 158 -3.59 -0.08 9.29
CA SER A 158 -3.18 -0.28 10.68
C SER A 158 -1.65 -0.33 10.78
N PHE A 159 -0.97 -0.80 9.74
CA PHE A 159 0.49 -0.88 9.73
C PHE A 159 1.13 0.51 9.72
N HIS A 160 0.51 1.50 9.07
CA HIS A 160 0.95 2.90 9.13
C HIS A 160 0.99 3.46 10.56
N LEU A 161 0.15 2.96 11.47
CA LEU A 161 0.14 3.38 12.88
C LEU A 161 1.41 2.97 13.63
N THR A 162 2.16 2.01 13.11
CA THR A 162 3.44 1.59 13.69
C THR A 162 4.61 2.38 13.12
N GLN A 163 4.43 3.10 12.01
CA GLN A 163 5.52 3.74 11.27
C GLN A 163 5.94 5.07 11.90
N PRO A 164 7.26 5.36 11.97
CA PRO A 164 7.76 6.57 12.63
C PRO A 164 7.55 7.86 11.82
N PHE A 165 7.29 7.72 10.52
CA PHE A 165 7.11 8.79 9.52
C PHE A 165 6.17 8.29 8.41
N LEU A 166 5.57 9.20 7.63
CA LEU A 166 4.72 8.87 6.47
C LEU A 166 5.30 9.49 5.20
N GLY A 167 5.57 8.66 4.21
CA GLY A 167 6.10 9.02 2.89
C GLY A 167 6.02 7.83 1.92
N VAL A 168 6.52 7.99 0.70
CA VAL A 168 6.37 6.94 -0.34
C VAL A 168 7.00 5.60 0.03
N ALA A 169 8.10 5.62 0.80
CA ALA A 169 8.74 4.41 1.30
C ALA A 169 7.86 3.64 2.32
N ASN A 170 7.02 4.37 3.06
CA ASN A 170 6.08 3.80 4.02
C ASN A 170 4.91 3.11 3.33
N GLU A 171 4.36 3.74 2.28
CA GLU A 171 3.36 3.13 1.39
C GLU A 171 3.90 1.85 0.76
N LEU A 172 5.13 1.88 0.25
CA LEU A 172 5.81 0.70 -0.29
C LEU A 172 5.91 -0.44 0.74
N GLU A 173 6.31 -0.14 1.98
CA GLU A 173 6.42 -1.12 3.07
C GLU A 173 5.04 -1.77 3.35
N ALA A 174 3.99 -0.95 3.40
CA ALA A 174 2.62 -1.38 3.63
C ALA A 174 2.07 -2.21 2.44
N TYR A 175 2.28 -1.79 1.19
CA TYR A 175 1.94 -2.60 0.01
C TYR A 175 2.70 -3.92 -0.03
N GLY A 176 3.93 -3.95 0.49
CA GLY A 176 4.69 -5.20 0.70
C GLY A 176 3.91 -6.22 1.55
N LEU A 177 3.13 -5.76 2.53
CA LEU A 177 2.28 -6.60 3.37
C LEU A 177 1.02 -7.08 2.64
N ASN A 178 0.43 -6.24 1.79
CA ASN A 178 -0.69 -6.64 0.92
C ASN A 178 -0.28 -7.77 -0.03
N ILE A 179 0.85 -7.64 -0.73
CA ILE A 179 1.24 -8.63 -1.75
C ILE A 179 1.58 -9.99 -1.12
N ARG A 180 2.12 -10.03 0.09
CA ARG A 180 2.32 -11.29 0.85
C ARG A 180 1.00 -11.96 1.20
N SER A 181 -0.05 -11.17 1.36
CA SER A 181 -1.38 -11.65 1.70
C SER A 181 -2.12 -12.19 0.48
N ASP A 182 -1.96 -11.52 -0.66
CA ASP A 182 -2.61 -11.90 -1.91
C ASP A 182 -1.83 -11.39 -3.14
N PRO A 183 -1.43 -12.26 -4.08
CA PRO A 183 -0.66 -11.88 -5.26
C PRO A 183 -1.39 -10.89 -6.20
N ARG A 184 -2.73 -10.78 -6.11
CA ARG A 184 -3.51 -9.82 -6.89
C ARG A 184 -3.09 -8.37 -6.60
N PHE A 185 -2.65 -8.06 -5.39
CA PHE A 185 -2.16 -6.72 -5.04
C PHE A 185 -0.88 -6.33 -5.77
N LEU A 186 -0.08 -7.30 -6.23
CA LEU A 186 1.13 -7.01 -7.00
C LEU A 186 0.78 -6.42 -8.37
N ILE A 187 -0.34 -6.85 -8.96
CA ILE A 187 -0.88 -6.32 -10.21
C ILE A 187 -1.49 -4.94 -9.98
N LEU A 188 -2.27 -4.76 -8.90
CA LEU A 188 -2.93 -3.48 -8.63
C LEU A 188 -1.94 -2.36 -8.22
N ASN A 189 -0.92 -2.70 -7.44
CA ASN A 189 0.09 -1.75 -6.96
C ASN A 189 1.39 -1.84 -7.75
N PHE A 190 1.30 -2.23 -9.03
CA PHE A 190 2.45 -2.50 -9.89
C PHE A 190 3.49 -1.37 -9.95
N PRO A 191 3.18 -0.05 -9.84
CA PRO A 191 4.22 0.98 -9.94
C PRO A 191 5.31 0.84 -8.87
N TYR A 192 5.00 0.25 -7.72
CA TYR A 192 5.97 -0.01 -6.66
C TYR A 192 6.89 -1.20 -6.92
N PHE A 193 6.45 -2.17 -7.73
CA PHE A 193 7.10 -3.48 -7.85
C PHE A 193 7.56 -3.82 -9.27
N SER A 194 7.06 -3.12 -10.29
CA SER A 194 7.13 -3.55 -11.69
C SER A 194 8.56 -3.82 -12.15
N ASP A 195 9.48 -2.89 -11.95
CA ASP A 195 10.85 -3.05 -12.45
C ASP A 195 11.60 -4.16 -11.71
N THR A 196 11.54 -4.19 -10.38
CA THR A 196 12.17 -5.24 -9.56
C THR A 196 11.58 -6.63 -9.88
N VAL A 197 10.26 -6.74 -10.02
CA VAL A 197 9.61 -8.01 -10.38
C VAL A 197 9.99 -8.46 -11.78
N THR A 198 9.98 -7.54 -12.75
CA THR A 198 10.32 -7.82 -14.14
C THR A 198 11.75 -8.29 -14.27
N GLU A 199 12.69 -7.55 -13.69
CA GLU A 199 14.12 -7.77 -13.87
C GLU A 199 14.61 -9.05 -13.17
N PHE A 200 14.11 -9.35 -11.96
CA PHE A 200 14.67 -10.41 -11.13
C PHE A 200 13.84 -11.70 -11.07
N PHE A 201 12.54 -11.68 -11.43
CA PHE A 201 11.65 -12.80 -11.15
C PHE A 201 10.74 -13.21 -12.31
N VAL A 202 10.14 -12.25 -13.00
CA VAL A 202 9.07 -12.47 -14.00
C VAL A 202 9.33 -11.57 -15.22
N PRO A 203 10.21 -11.96 -16.16
CA PRO A 203 10.59 -11.12 -17.30
C PRO A 203 9.41 -10.66 -18.18
N ASP A 204 8.35 -11.45 -18.23
CA ASP A 204 7.08 -11.20 -18.93
C ASP A 204 6.04 -10.49 -18.05
N PHE A 205 6.42 -9.91 -16.90
CA PHE A 205 5.47 -9.29 -15.98
C PHE A 205 4.69 -8.15 -16.66
N ARG A 206 5.35 -7.38 -17.53
CA ARG A 206 4.69 -6.35 -18.34
C ARG A 206 3.56 -6.91 -19.19
N GLU A 207 3.74 -8.09 -19.79
CA GLU A 207 2.72 -8.73 -20.62
C GLU A 207 1.54 -9.24 -19.78
N ILE A 208 1.81 -9.66 -18.54
CA ILE A 208 0.77 -9.97 -17.55
C ILE A 208 -0.04 -8.70 -17.22
N LEU A 209 0.63 -7.57 -16.95
CA LEU A 209 -0.03 -6.29 -16.67
C LEU A 209 -0.83 -5.79 -17.87
N ASP A 210 -0.25 -5.78 -19.06
CA ASP A 210 -0.90 -5.32 -20.30
C ASP A 210 -2.17 -6.14 -20.58
N ARG A 211 -2.10 -7.47 -20.42
CA ARG A 211 -3.26 -8.35 -20.56
C ARG A 211 -4.32 -8.08 -19.49
N PHE A 212 -3.91 -7.85 -18.25
CA PHE A 212 -4.82 -7.57 -17.15
C PHE A 212 -5.57 -6.25 -17.32
N PHE A 213 -4.85 -5.18 -17.67
CA PHE A 213 -5.41 -3.82 -17.80
C PHE A 213 -6.09 -3.56 -19.16
N SER A 214 -5.85 -4.41 -20.18
CA SER A 214 -6.60 -4.38 -21.45
C SER A 214 -7.97 -5.05 -21.37
N ARG A 215 -8.29 -5.73 -20.26
CA ARG A 215 -9.62 -6.34 -20.06
C ARG A 215 -10.71 -5.28 -20.13
N GLN A 216 -11.75 -5.57 -20.91
CA GLN A 216 -12.87 -4.66 -21.12
C GLN A 216 -13.61 -4.41 -19.81
N LEU A 217 -13.65 -3.14 -19.41
CA LEU A 217 -14.44 -2.69 -18.28
C LEU A 217 -15.88 -2.44 -18.72
N LYS A 218 -16.81 -2.62 -17.78
CA LYS A 218 -18.18 -2.15 -17.94
C LYS A 218 -18.19 -0.68 -17.52
N GLU A 219 -17.72 0.22 -18.38
CA GLU A 219 -17.81 1.67 -18.14
C GLU A 219 -19.28 2.13 -18.27
N LYS A 220 -19.73 3.05 -17.39
CA LYS A 220 -21.04 3.75 -17.39
C LYS A 220 -22.07 3.16 -18.37
N SER A 221 -22.47 1.92 -18.15
CA SER A 221 -23.55 1.31 -18.91
C SER A 221 -24.83 1.65 -18.18
N SER A 222 -25.70 2.44 -18.80
CA SER A 222 -27.09 2.57 -18.40
C SER A 222 -27.74 1.20 -18.57
N VAL A 223 -27.74 0.39 -17.52
CA VAL A 223 -28.63 -0.76 -17.45
C VAL A 223 -29.99 -0.15 -17.13
N ILE A 224 -30.99 -0.39 -17.99
CA ILE A 224 -32.35 0.19 -17.95
C ILE A 224 -32.72 0.66 -16.53
N GLY A 225 -32.62 1.97 -16.29
CA GLY A 225 -33.01 2.62 -15.03
C GLY A 225 -31.89 3.15 -14.13
N GLU A 226 -30.63 2.68 -14.21
CA GLU A 226 -29.54 3.16 -13.34
C GLU A 226 -28.15 3.17 -14.01
N ASP A 227 -27.34 4.19 -13.71
CA ASP A 227 -25.92 4.24 -14.09
C ASP A 227 -25.08 3.31 -13.20
N MET A 228 -24.16 2.54 -13.79
CA MET A 228 -23.21 1.74 -13.01
C MET A 228 -21.98 2.59 -12.61
N ILE A 229 -21.74 2.77 -11.30
CA ILE A 229 -20.72 3.69 -10.74
C ILE A 229 -19.62 2.94 -9.98
N VAL A 230 -19.12 1.82 -10.54
CA VAL A 230 -17.99 1.06 -9.95
C VAL A 230 -16.65 1.54 -10.56
N PRO A 231 -15.62 1.90 -9.77
CA PRO A 231 -14.31 2.29 -10.27
C PRO A 231 -13.58 1.16 -10.99
N LYS A 232 -12.68 1.56 -11.86
CA LYS A 232 -11.96 0.66 -12.77
C LYS A 232 -11.17 -0.41 -12.00
N GLU A 233 -10.53 0.00 -10.90
CA GLU A 233 -9.71 -0.83 -10.02
C GLU A 233 -10.54 -1.93 -9.34
N ALA A 234 -11.72 -1.57 -8.82
CA ALA A 234 -12.64 -2.52 -8.23
C ALA A 234 -13.22 -3.47 -9.28
N GLN A 235 -13.56 -2.97 -10.48
CA GLN A 235 -14.01 -3.82 -11.57
C GLN A 235 -12.94 -4.84 -11.99
N TRP A 236 -11.70 -4.39 -12.21
CA TRP A 236 -10.59 -5.28 -12.56
C TRP A 236 -10.33 -6.34 -11.49
N PHE A 237 -10.47 -5.99 -10.21
CA PHE A 237 -10.26 -6.94 -9.13
C PHE A 237 -11.39 -7.97 -9.00
N LEU A 238 -12.63 -7.59 -9.29
CA LEU A 238 -13.76 -8.52 -9.29
C LEU A 238 -13.79 -9.44 -10.52
N MET A 239 -13.10 -9.07 -11.60
CA MET A 239 -12.95 -9.93 -12.76
C MET A 239 -11.99 -11.09 -12.45
N PRO A 240 -12.26 -12.31 -12.96
CA PRO A 240 -11.34 -13.44 -12.79
C PRO A 240 -9.92 -13.09 -13.22
N PHE A 241 -8.97 -13.44 -12.36
CA PHE A 241 -7.55 -13.35 -12.66
C PHE A 241 -7.12 -14.62 -13.39
N ASP A 242 -6.13 -14.48 -14.26
CA ASP A 242 -5.49 -15.63 -14.90
C ASP A 242 -4.72 -16.45 -13.85
N GLU A 243 -5.14 -17.71 -13.66
CA GLU A 243 -4.63 -18.57 -12.58
C GLU A 243 -3.14 -18.88 -12.76
N GLU A 244 -2.68 -19.06 -14.00
CA GLU A 244 -1.27 -19.30 -14.31
C GLU A 244 -0.41 -18.09 -13.92
N SER A 245 -0.83 -16.89 -14.33
CA SER A 245 -0.19 -15.64 -13.92
C SER A 245 -0.17 -15.51 -12.40
N LEU A 246 -1.28 -15.75 -11.69
CA LEU A 246 -1.31 -15.66 -10.23
C LEU A 246 -0.35 -16.66 -9.56
N MET A 247 -0.28 -17.90 -10.06
CA MET A 247 0.65 -18.89 -9.53
C MET A 247 2.10 -18.42 -9.70
N LYS A 248 2.44 -17.87 -10.87
CA LYS A 248 3.77 -17.31 -11.17
C LYS A 248 4.10 -16.13 -10.25
N LEU A 249 3.18 -15.19 -10.07
CA LEU A 249 3.36 -14.04 -9.18
C LEU A 249 3.51 -14.47 -7.71
N ASN A 250 2.76 -15.48 -7.26
CA ASN A 250 2.88 -16.00 -5.91
C ASN A 250 4.26 -16.61 -5.64
N ILE A 251 4.85 -17.31 -6.63
CA ILE A 251 6.23 -17.81 -6.54
C ILE A 251 7.23 -16.65 -6.47
N ALA A 252 7.03 -15.60 -7.29
CA ALA A 252 7.87 -14.42 -7.28
C ALA A 252 7.83 -13.70 -5.91
N ILE A 253 6.66 -13.52 -5.32
CA ILE A 253 6.48 -12.86 -4.01
C ILE A 253 7.23 -13.62 -2.91
N LYS A 254 7.19 -14.96 -2.90
CA LYS A 254 7.97 -15.76 -1.94
C LYS A 254 9.47 -15.52 -2.06
N LYS A 255 9.98 -15.30 -3.28
CA LYS A 255 11.40 -14.99 -3.52
C LYS A 255 11.74 -13.52 -3.26
N LEU A 256 10.75 -12.62 -3.36
CA LEU A 256 10.88 -11.20 -3.05
C LEU A 256 10.90 -10.93 -1.53
N GLU A 257 10.41 -11.85 -0.71
CA GLU A 257 10.30 -11.70 0.75
C GLU A 257 11.59 -11.18 1.45
N PRO A 258 12.80 -11.70 1.17
CA PRO A 258 14.02 -11.15 1.76
C PRO A 258 14.27 -9.69 1.40
N VAL A 259 13.88 -9.27 0.20
CA VAL A 259 13.97 -7.86 -0.26
C VAL A 259 12.96 -6.99 0.50
N LEU A 260 11.72 -7.44 0.67
CA LEU A 260 10.69 -6.71 1.43
C LEU A 260 11.08 -6.52 2.90
N ARG A 261 11.74 -7.52 3.49
CA ARG A 261 12.31 -7.41 4.85
C ARG A 261 13.40 -6.36 4.92
N GLU A 262 14.26 -6.28 3.91
CA GLU A 262 15.30 -5.26 3.85
C GLU A 262 14.70 -3.86 3.63
N VAL A 263 13.67 -3.72 2.79
CA VAL A 263 12.88 -2.47 2.66
C VAL A 263 12.35 -2.03 4.02
N SER A 264 11.71 -2.94 4.76
CA SER A 264 11.17 -2.67 6.09
C SER A 264 12.29 -2.22 7.03
N ARG A 265 13.40 -2.96 7.10
CA ARG A 265 14.56 -2.61 7.93
C ARG A 265 15.10 -1.20 7.62
N LEU A 266 15.28 -0.87 6.34
CA LEU A 266 15.79 0.43 5.91
C LEU A 266 14.82 1.54 6.25
N ASN A 267 13.53 1.36 5.99
CA ASN A 267 12.51 2.36 6.28
C ASN A 267 12.41 2.65 7.79
N ARG A 268 12.63 1.64 8.64
CA ARG A 268 12.69 1.82 10.10
C ARG A 268 14.00 2.46 10.56
N LYS A 269 15.12 2.18 9.88
CA LYS A 269 16.43 2.71 10.23
C LYS A 269 16.61 4.17 9.79
N TYR A 270 16.11 4.53 8.62
CA TYR A 270 16.29 5.82 7.94
C TYR A 270 14.97 6.34 7.35
N PRO A 271 13.94 6.59 8.18
CA PRO A 271 12.60 6.89 7.69
C PRO A 271 12.49 8.20 6.91
N LEU A 272 13.29 9.22 7.27
CA LEU A 272 13.24 10.52 6.61
C LEU A 272 13.98 10.50 5.28
N GLU A 273 15.15 9.86 5.24
CA GLU A 273 15.99 9.73 4.06
C GLU A 273 15.29 8.85 3.00
N ALA A 274 14.71 7.74 3.43
CA ALA A 274 13.95 6.86 2.55
C ALA A 274 12.77 7.58 1.90
N ALA A 275 12.00 8.35 2.68
CA ALA A 275 10.89 9.14 2.16
C ALA A 275 11.37 10.28 1.25
N TYR A 276 12.39 11.03 1.68
CA TYR A 276 12.96 12.13 0.92
C TYR A 276 13.44 11.70 -0.45
N LEU A 277 14.27 10.66 -0.55
CA LEU A 277 14.81 10.21 -1.84
C LEU A 277 13.70 9.73 -2.78
N GLY A 278 12.74 8.95 -2.28
CA GLY A 278 11.60 8.50 -3.07
C GLY A 278 10.71 9.66 -3.58
N GLU A 279 10.51 10.70 -2.77
CA GLU A 279 9.73 11.88 -3.14
C GLU A 279 10.49 12.83 -4.09
N GLN A 280 11.78 13.06 -3.81
CA GLN A 280 12.65 13.95 -4.58
C GLN A 280 12.86 13.41 -6.01
N ASP A 281 13.08 12.11 -6.15
CA ASP A 281 13.20 11.48 -7.47
C ASP A 281 11.84 11.13 -8.11
N ARG A 282 10.76 11.18 -7.32
CA ARG A 282 9.40 10.67 -7.65
C ARG A 282 9.40 9.19 -8.01
N VAL A 283 10.42 8.44 -7.58
CA VAL A 283 10.57 7.01 -7.81
C VAL A 283 10.00 6.27 -6.61
N VAL A 284 8.71 5.94 -6.68
CA VAL A 284 7.97 5.29 -5.58
C VAL A 284 8.54 3.92 -5.20
N SER A 285 9.21 3.24 -6.14
CA SER A 285 9.87 1.95 -5.96
C SER A 285 11.31 2.03 -5.43
N LEU A 286 11.87 3.23 -5.23
CA LEU A 286 13.33 3.40 -5.09
C LEU A 286 13.92 2.54 -3.98
N LEU A 287 13.29 2.50 -2.80
CA LEU A 287 13.79 1.72 -1.69
C LEU A 287 13.75 0.20 -1.96
N LEU A 288 12.74 -0.27 -2.70
CA LEU A 288 12.66 -1.67 -3.15
C LEU A 288 13.80 -1.98 -4.12
N ASP A 289 14.02 -1.08 -5.09
CA ASP A 289 15.05 -1.27 -6.12
C ASP A 289 16.46 -1.29 -5.50
N ILE A 290 16.72 -0.44 -4.50
CA ILE A 290 17.97 -0.43 -3.72
C ILE A 290 18.13 -1.71 -2.90
N ALA A 291 17.07 -2.16 -2.22
CA ALA A 291 17.10 -3.40 -1.46
C ALA A 291 17.35 -4.62 -2.38
N ALA A 292 16.76 -4.62 -3.58
CA ALA A 292 16.91 -5.70 -4.55
C ALA A 292 18.37 -5.88 -4.97
N VAL A 293 19.10 -4.80 -5.27
CA VAL A 293 20.50 -4.88 -5.74
C VAL A 293 21.51 -5.27 -4.64
N LYS A 294 21.13 -5.10 -3.37
CA LYS A 294 21.86 -5.63 -2.21
C LYS A 294 21.66 -7.15 -2.10
N ILE A 295 20.40 -7.59 -2.13
CA ILE A 295 20.03 -8.96 -1.76
C ILE A 295 20.15 -9.95 -2.93
N LEU A 296 19.83 -9.51 -4.14
CA LEU A 296 19.72 -10.37 -5.31
C LEU A 296 20.96 -10.26 -6.20
N PRO A 297 21.35 -11.36 -6.88
CA PRO A 297 22.34 -11.28 -7.95
C PRO A 297 21.80 -10.44 -9.10
N LEU A 298 22.62 -9.52 -9.61
CA LEU A 298 22.27 -8.71 -10.78
C LEU A 298 22.15 -9.62 -12.02
N PRO A 299 21.10 -9.47 -12.84
CA PRO A 299 20.99 -10.24 -14.08
C PRO A 299 22.15 -9.95 -15.02
N PRO A 300 22.55 -10.91 -15.88
CA PRO A 300 23.60 -10.70 -16.87
C PRO A 300 23.31 -9.47 -17.74
N LEU A 301 24.36 -8.70 -18.03
CA LEU A 301 24.28 -7.54 -18.91
C LEU A 301 25.53 -7.50 -19.77
N ASP A 302 25.36 -7.67 -21.07
CA ASP A 302 26.42 -7.56 -22.06
C ASP A 302 26.41 -6.14 -22.63
N ILE A 303 27.29 -5.28 -22.10
CA ILE A 303 27.42 -3.89 -22.55
C ILE A 303 28.86 -3.44 -22.42
N ASP A 304 29.30 -2.64 -23.40
CA ASP A 304 30.62 -2.01 -23.37
C ASP A 304 30.79 -1.12 -22.13
N SER A 305 31.97 -1.20 -21.50
CA SER A 305 32.29 -0.46 -20.28
C SER A 305 32.26 1.06 -20.47
N THR A 306 32.61 1.57 -21.65
CA THR A 306 32.57 3.01 -21.95
C THR A 306 31.12 3.48 -22.06
N LEU A 307 30.28 2.69 -22.72
CA LEU A 307 28.85 2.96 -22.82
C LEU A 307 28.16 2.91 -21.44
N LEU A 308 28.52 1.94 -20.60
CA LEU A 308 28.01 1.82 -19.23
C LEU A 308 28.36 3.05 -18.39
N LYS A 309 29.60 3.54 -18.45
CA LYS A 309 30.02 4.77 -17.75
C LYS A 309 29.23 6.00 -18.19
N LYS A 310 28.96 6.15 -19.50
CA LYS A 310 28.12 7.24 -20.01
C LYS A 310 26.68 7.13 -19.50
N ALA A 311 26.13 5.92 -19.46
CA ALA A 311 24.79 5.69 -18.95
C ALA A 311 24.70 6.01 -17.45
N PHE A 312 25.72 5.66 -16.67
CA PHE A 312 25.81 6.02 -15.25
C PHE A 312 25.88 7.53 -15.05
N TYR A 313 26.65 8.25 -15.87
CA TYR A 313 26.69 9.71 -15.81
C TYR A 313 25.30 10.34 -16.01
N ILE A 314 24.55 9.88 -17.01
CA ILE A 314 23.17 10.36 -17.27
C ILE A 314 22.25 10.07 -16.08
N LEU A 315 22.33 8.87 -15.50
CA LEU A 315 21.55 8.50 -14.33
C LEU A 315 21.93 9.36 -13.12
N ASP A 316 23.21 9.55 -12.87
CA ASP A 316 23.71 10.36 -11.76
C ASP A 316 23.25 11.82 -11.86
N GLU A 317 23.35 12.42 -13.06
CA GLU A 317 22.84 13.78 -13.28
C GLU A 317 21.34 13.89 -12.99
N GLN A 318 20.53 12.91 -13.40
CA GLN A 318 19.09 12.95 -13.18
C GLN A 318 18.71 12.77 -11.70
N PHE A 319 19.38 11.86 -10.98
CA PHE A 319 19.12 11.59 -9.57
C PHE A 319 19.68 12.67 -8.61
N ASN A 320 20.55 13.56 -9.11
CA ASN A 320 21.06 14.70 -8.33
C ASN A 320 20.27 16.00 -8.58
N LYS A 321 19.22 15.99 -9.42
CA LYS A 321 18.37 17.16 -9.69
C LYS A 321 17.36 17.42 -8.58
N LEU A 322 17.29 18.66 -8.10
CA LEU A 322 16.48 19.10 -6.95
C LEU A 322 15.29 20.01 -7.31
N ASP A 323 15.01 20.20 -8.59
CA ASP A 323 13.89 21.04 -9.07
C ASP A 323 12.52 20.48 -8.69
N ASN A 324 12.37 19.17 -8.47
CA ASN A 324 11.13 18.59 -7.95
C ASN A 324 10.78 19.13 -6.56
N THR A 325 11.75 19.16 -5.65
CA THR A 325 11.56 19.65 -4.27
C THR A 325 11.53 21.17 -4.23
N ARG A 326 12.39 21.85 -4.99
CA ARG A 326 12.54 23.32 -4.95
C ARG A 326 11.45 24.09 -5.68
N LEU A 327 11.00 23.57 -6.83
CA LEU A 327 10.06 24.26 -7.73
C LEU A 327 8.69 23.59 -7.74
N GLY A 328 8.52 22.47 -7.03
CA GLY A 328 7.26 21.72 -6.96
C GLY A 328 6.93 20.93 -8.24
N TYR A 329 7.91 20.70 -9.11
CA TYR A 329 7.74 19.84 -10.27
C TYR A 329 7.56 18.37 -9.86
N ARG A 330 6.92 17.60 -10.75
CA ARG A 330 6.61 16.18 -10.52
C ARG A 330 7.21 15.34 -11.64
N ILE A 331 8.54 15.26 -11.67
CA ILE A 331 9.27 14.50 -12.70
C ILE A 331 9.79 13.20 -12.11
N ASP A 332 9.43 12.07 -12.73
CA ASP A 332 10.03 10.77 -12.43
C ASP A 332 11.45 10.71 -13.02
N ARG A 333 12.46 10.79 -12.16
CA ARG A 333 13.88 10.85 -12.56
C ARG A 333 14.37 9.55 -13.17
N LYS A 334 13.86 8.41 -12.70
CA LYS A 334 14.14 7.11 -13.32
C LYS A 334 13.60 7.11 -14.73
N HIS A 335 12.33 7.47 -14.93
CA HIS A 335 11.72 7.48 -16.26
C HIS A 335 12.45 8.43 -17.22
N GLU A 336 12.75 9.67 -16.79
CA GLU A 336 13.49 10.64 -17.60
C GLU A 336 14.89 10.14 -17.97
N ALA A 337 15.61 9.54 -17.03
CA ALA A 337 16.91 8.94 -17.29
C ALA A 337 16.81 7.80 -18.29
N LEU A 338 15.89 6.85 -18.09
CA LEU A 338 15.70 5.71 -19.00
C LEU A 338 15.26 6.12 -20.41
N MET A 339 14.48 7.20 -20.54
CA MET A 339 14.17 7.83 -21.82
C MET A 339 15.43 8.42 -22.46
N THR A 340 16.24 9.13 -21.68
CA THR A 340 17.51 9.72 -22.15
C THR A 340 18.47 8.65 -22.67
N LEU A 341 18.59 7.52 -21.98
CA LEU A 341 19.37 6.36 -22.43
C LEU A 341 18.86 5.83 -23.79
N THR A 342 17.55 5.81 -24.02
CA THR A 342 16.98 5.37 -25.29
C THR A 342 17.31 6.29 -26.45
N TYR A 343 17.18 7.61 -26.26
CA TYR A 343 17.32 8.55 -27.36
C TYR A 343 18.76 8.99 -27.59
N GLN A 344 19.54 9.23 -26.53
CA GLN A 344 20.92 9.69 -26.64
C GLN A 344 21.91 8.53 -26.86
N LEU A 345 21.76 7.43 -26.12
CA LEU A 345 22.67 6.28 -26.21
C LEU A 345 22.15 5.16 -27.13
N ARG A 346 20.96 5.34 -27.74
CA ARG A 346 20.31 4.37 -28.64
C ARG A 346 20.04 3.00 -28.01
N LEU A 347 19.93 2.94 -26.68
CA LEU A 347 19.60 1.73 -25.93
C LEU A 347 18.08 1.50 -25.97
N LYS A 348 17.62 0.78 -27.00
CA LYS A 348 16.18 0.55 -27.23
C LYS A 348 15.59 -0.53 -26.32
N ASP A 349 16.36 -1.58 -26.07
CA ASP A 349 15.92 -2.71 -25.26
C ASP A 349 15.63 -2.28 -23.81
N PRO A 350 14.39 -2.46 -23.31
CA PRO A 350 14.04 -2.14 -21.93
C PRO A 350 14.84 -2.94 -20.90
N ALA A 351 15.11 -4.24 -21.16
CA ALA A 351 15.84 -5.09 -20.22
C ALA A 351 17.29 -4.60 -20.04
N THR A 352 17.97 -4.27 -21.14
CA THR A 352 19.30 -3.63 -21.10
C THR A 352 19.29 -2.36 -20.26
N ARG A 353 18.27 -1.49 -20.43
CA ARG A 353 18.16 -0.23 -19.69
C ARG A 353 17.90 -0.44 -18.19
N LEU A 354 17.02 -1.37 -17.81
CA LEU A 354 16.79 -1.73 -16.42
C LEU A 354 18.03 -2.37 -15.78
N GLY A 355 18.70 -3.28 -16.49
CA GLY A 355 19.95 -3.88 -16.04
C GLY A 355 21.07 -2.87 -15.77
N ILE A 356 21.11 -1.76 -16.55
CA ILE A 356 22.00 -0.61 -16.29
C ILE A 356 21.55 0.14 -15.04
N TYR A 357 20.26 0.46 -14.91
CA TYR A 357 19.70 1.17 -13.75
C TYR A 357 20.01 0.45 -12.43
N PHE A 358 19.79 -0.86 -12.35
CA PHE A 358 20.10 -1.63 -11.14
C PHE A 358 21.61 -1.68 -10.84
N ARG A 359 22.47 -1.70 -11.86
CA ARG A 359 23.92 -1.57 -11.65
C ARG A 359 24.32 -0.19 -11.15
N PHE A 360 23.68 0.86 -11.66
CA PHE A 360 23.85 2.23 -11.15
C PHE A 360 23.44 2.33 -9.69
N LEU A 361 22.26 1.82 -9.31
CA LEU A 361 21.82 1.78 -7.91
C LEU A 361 22.81 1.03 -7.02
N LYS A 362 23.33 -0.11 -7.50
CA LYS A 362 24.33 -0.88 -6.77
C LYS A 362 25.60 -0.05 -6.53
N ASN A 363 26.09 0.64 -7.56
CA ASN A 363 27.27 1.49 -7.46
C ASN A 363 27.05 2.72 -6.57
N ARG A 364 25.84 3.28 -6.58
CA ARG A 364 25.51 4.51 -5.83
C ARG A 364 25.22 4.26 -4.35
N TYR A 365 24.50 3.19 -4.02
CA TYR A 365 23.92 3.00 -2.68
C TYR A 365 24.55 1.87 -1.87
N ILE A 366 25.30 0.95 -2.48
CA ILE A 366 25.94 -0.16 -1.75
C ILE A 366 27.39 0.21 -1.46
N GLY A 367 27.73 0.33 -0.17
CA GLY A 367 29.10 0.62 0.27
C GLY A 367 30.04 -0.58 0.13
N ASP A 368 31.34 -0.33 0.27
CA ASP A 368 32.38 -1.37 0.25
C ASP A 368 32.21 -2.41 1.37
N ASP A 369 31.51 -2.04 2.45
CA ASP A 369 31.11 -2.92 3.55
C ASP A 369 29.89 -3.80 3.24
N GLY A 370 29.30 -3.65 2.05
CA GLY A 370 28.09 -4.34 1.62
C GLY A 370 26.80 -3.79 2.22
N GLU A 371 26.87 -2.72 3.03
CA GLU A 371 25.69 -2.08 3.61
C GLU A 371 25.12 -0.98 2.71
N ILE A 372 23.81 -0.75 2.85
CA ILE A 372 23.12 0.33 2.12
C ILE A 372 23.39 1.66 2.82
N LYS A 373 23.83 2.63 2.03
CA LYS A 373 24.03 4.02 2.42
C LYS A 373 23.07 4.88 1.61
N LEU A 374 22.01 5.40 2.24
CA LEU A 374 21.10 6.34 1.58
C LEU A 374 21.80 7.68 1.46
N VAL A 375 22.38 7.96 0.29
CA VAL A 375 23.15 9.18 0.03
C VAL A 375 22.19 10.34 -0.19
N ILE A 376 22.25 11.35 0.68
CA ILE A 376 21.53 12.60 0.53
C ILE A 376 22.37 13.54 -0.36
N PRO A 377 21.89 13.94 -1.55
CA PRO A 377 22.67 14.77 -2.47
C PRO A 377 22.88 16.22 -1.98
N ASP A 378 21.94 16.75 -1.20
CA ASP A 378 21.99 18.11 -0.65
C ASP A 378 21.35 18.16 0.74
N GLU A 379 22.18 18.33 1.76
CA GLU A 379 21.76 18.37 3.17
C GLU A 379 20.84 19.57 3.49
N GLU A 380 21.02 20.70 2.81
CA GLU A 380 20.19 21.88 3.04
C GLU A 380 18.81 21.72 2.41
N ASP A 381 18.73 21.06 1.25
CA ASP A 381 17.46 20.68 0.64
C ASP A 381 16.71 19.65 1.50
N PHE A 382 17.42 18.64 2.01
CA PHE A 382 16.85 17.66 2.93
C PHE A 382 16.31 18.30 4.22
N LYS A 383 17.06 19.22 4.84
CA LYS A 383 16.57 19.99 6.01
C LYS A 383 15.31 20.79 5.69
N LYS A 384 15.23 21.40 4.49
CA LYS A 384 14.03 22.14 4.05
C LYS A 384 12.84 21.20 3.87
N TYR A 385 13.05 20.04 3.26
CA TYR A 385 12.02 19.00 3.14
C TYR A 385 11.49 18.58 4.51
N VAL A 386 12.38 18.27 5.46
CA VAL A 386 11.99 17.90 6.84
C VAL A 386 11.22 19.04 7.51
N ALA A 387 11.68 20.29 7.37
CA ALA A 387 11.00 21.46 7.93
C ALA A 387 9.61 21.67 7.31
N GLU A 388 9.46 21.45 6.00
CA GLU A 388 8.18 21.51 5.31
C GLU A 388 7.21 20.44 5.83
N LYS A 389 7.64 19.18 5.94
CA LYS A 389 6.81 18.09 6.48
C LYS A 389 6.36 18.39 7.91
N ARG A 390 7.26 18.90 8.75
CA ARG A 390 6.91 19.35 10.11
C ARG A 390 5.87 20.47 10.09
N ARG A 391 6.01 21.45 9.18
CA ARG A 391 5.04 22.54 9.03
C ARG A 391 3.67 22.01 8.60
N GLU A 392 3.62 21.04 7.69
CA GLU A 392 2.38 20.39 7.24
C GLU A 392 1.69 19.64 8.38
N ILE A 393 2.44 18.84 9.15
CA ILE A 393 1.92 18.12 10.32
C ILE A 393 1.44 19.10 11.39
N LYS A 394 2.17 20.21 11.62
CA LYS A 394 1.74 21.25 12.58
C LYS A 394 0.46 21.93 12.13
N LYS A 395 0.37 22.34 10.86
CA LYS A 395 -0.85 22.94 10.29
C LYS A 395 -2.05 22.02 10.44
N MET A 396 -1.81 20.72 10.29
CA MET A 396 -2.82 19.69 10.52
C MET A 396 -3.20 19.58 12.00
N ALA A 397 -2.24 19.51 12.93
CA ALA A 397 -2.48 19.50 14.37
C ALA A 397 -3.30 20.71 14.85
N ASP A 398 -3.05 21.89 14.27
CA ASP A 398 -3.74 23.13 14.60
C ASP A 398 -5.15 23.22 13.99
N SER A 399 -5.53 22.27 13.13
CA SER A 399 -6.85 22.27 12.48
C SER A 399 -7.96 22.14 13.53
N PRO A 400 -8.97 23.03 13.53
CA PRO A 400 -10.13 22.91 14.40
C PRO A 400 -10.99 21.70 14.04
N LYS A 401 -10.76 21.10 12.87
CA LYS A 401 -11.50 19.93 12.41
C LYS A 401 -11.01 18.67 13.12
N LEU A 402 -9.70 18.46 13.32
CA LEU A 402 -9.19 17.23 13.93
C LEU A 402 -9.72 16.96 15.35
N THR A 403 -9.93 15.68 15.66
CA THR A 403 -10.24 15.23 17.02
C THR A 403 -9.06 15.44 17.96
N SER A 404 -9.32 15.43 19.28
CA SER A 404 -8.27 15.51 20.29
C SER A 404 -7.22 14.41 20.16
N ILE A 405 -7.60 13.26 19.60
CA ILE A 405 -6.74 12.09 19.44
C ILE A 405 -5.84 12.24 18.21
N GLU A 406 -6.37 12.66 17.08
CA GLU A 406 -5.59 12.96 15.88
C GLU A 406 -4.57 14.07 16.15
N LYS A 407 -4.96 15.09 16.93
CA LYS A 407 -4.04 16.13 17.41
C LYS A 407 -2.91 15.55 18.25
N ALA A 408 -3.21 14.62 19.17
CA ALA A 408 -2.18 13.94 19.96
C ALA A 408 -1.26 13.08 19.07
N GLY A 409 -1.79 12.42 18.04
CA GLY A 409 -1.01 11.73 17.01
C GLY A 409 -0.07 12.68 16.27
N ALA A 410 -0.57 13.84 15.86
CA ALA A 410 0.19 14.91 15.22
C ALA A 410 1.35 15.44 16.04
N LEU A 411 1.09 15.75 17.30
CA LEU A 411 2.12 16.21 18.21
C LEU A 411 3.20 15.15 18.42
N LYS A 412 2.81 13.87 18.55
CA LYS A 412 3.78 12.77 18.69
C LYS A 412 4.62 12.54 17.43
N MET A 413 4.03 12.68 16.24
CA MET A 413 4.80 12.60 14.98
C MET A 413 5.79 13.77 14.85
N LEU A 414 5.42 14.96 15.33
CA LEU A 414 6.36 16.08 15.41
C LEU A 414 7.51 15.81 16.38
N GLU A 415 7.24 15.15 17.51
CA GLU A 415 8.27 14.70 18.45
C GLU A 415 9.18 13.63 17.84
N SER A 416 8.60 12.64 17.14
CA SER A 416 9.39 11.57 16.49
C SER A 416 10.34 12.16 15.45
N ILE A 417 9.86 13.03 14.56
CA ILE A 417 10.69 13.71 13.55
C ILE A 417 11.78 14.56 14.23
N SER A 418 11.48 15.20 15.35
CA SER A 418 12.47 15.99 16.10
C SER A 418 13.58 15.12 16.70
N SER A 419 13.23 13.92 17.20
CA SER A 419 14.20 12.97 17.76
C SER A 419 15.02 12.23 16.70
N VAL A 420 14.49 12.09 15.47
CA VAL A 420 15.21 11.49 14.34
C VAL A 420 16.15 12.51 13.68
N GLY A 421 15.68 13.75 13.47
CA GLY A 421 16.50 14.82 12.86
C GLY A 421 17.64 15.36 13.75
N SER A 422 17.74 14.89 14.99
CA SER A 422 18.84 15.19 15.93
C SER A 422 19.91 14.09 16.01
N ARG A 423 19.81 13.03 15.19
CA ARG A 423 20.79 11.93 15.11
C ARG A 423 21.93 12.17 14.11
N ASN A 424 22.19 13.43 13.75
CA ASN A 424 23.37 13.83 12.98
C ASN A 424 24.47 14.36 13.90
#